data_AF-A0A2R6N640-F1
#
_entry.id   AF-A0A2R6N640-F1
#
_cell.length_a   1.000
_cell.length_b   1.000
_cell.length_c   1.000
_cell.angle_alpha   90.00
_cell.angle_beta   90.00
_cell.angle_gamma   90.00
#
_symmetry.space_group_name_H-M   'P 1'
#
loop_
_entity.id
_entity.type
_entity.pdbx_description
1 polymer ?
#
loop_
_entity_poly.entity_id
_entity_poly.type
_entity_poly.pdbx_seq_one_letter_code
_entity_poly.pdbx_strand_id
1 'polypeptide(L)' 'VLVGVVVVSFLVVPIAILFLPHARSLIESFGLTLRAAYLALPMIPAVLLGATAVWAAVRARTAE' A
#
# COMPACT_ATOMS: atom_id res chain seq x y z
N VAL A 1 0.64 -8.10 12.75
CA VAL A 1 1.01 -6.92 11.92
C VAL A 1 1.64 -7.34 10.60
N LEU A 2 2.78 -8.05 10.60
CA LEU A 2 3.49 -8.44 9.37
C LEU A 2 2.61 -9.15 8.35
N VAL A 3 1.87 -10.19 8.75
CA VAL A 3 0.97 -10.93 7.85
C VAL A 3 -0.05 -10.01 7.18
N GLY A 4 -0.68 -9.12 7.95
CA GLY A 4 -1.66 -8.16 7.41
C GLY A 4 -1.01 -7.21 6.40
N VAL A 5 0.20 -6.72 6.68
CA VAL A 5 0.95 -5.86 5.76
C VAL A 5 1.28 -6.60 4.47
N VAL A 6 1.74 -7.85 4.57
CA VAL A 6 2.01 -8.69 3.39
C VAL A 6 0.75 -8.88 2.55
N VAL A 7 -0.40 -9.20 3.16
CA VAL A 7 -1.68 -9.33 2.44
C VAL A 7 -2.05 -8.02 1.76
N VAL A 8 -1.94 -6.88 2.44
CA VAL A 8 -2.24 -5.57 1.84
C VAL A 8 -1.30 -5.28 0.67
N SER A 9 0.00 -5.50 0.84
CA SER A 9 1.02 -5.12 -0.13
C SER A 9 1.07 -6.00 -1.37
N PHE A 10 0.86 -7.31 -1.22
CA PHE A 10 1.04 -8.28 -2.30
C PHE A 10 -0.27 -8.84 -2.86
N LEU A 11 -1.40 -8.60 -2.20
CA LEU A 11 -2.71 -9.04 -2.71
C LEU A 11 -3.65 -7.86 -2.94
N VAL A 12 -3.94 -7.07 -1.90
CA VAL A 12 -4.96 -6.01 -1.97
C VAL A 12 -4.58 -4.90 -2.94
N VAL A 13 -3.37 -4.35 -2.81
CA VAL A 13 -2.92 -3.24 -3.67
C VAL A 13 -2.78 -3.69 -5.13
N PRO A 14 -2.12 -4.82 -5.46
CA PRO A 14 -2.08 -5.31 -6.83
C PRO A 14 -3.46 -5.55 -7.45
N ILE A 15 -4.39 -6.17 -6.72
CA ILE A 15 -5.76 -6.34 -7.19
C ILE A 15 -6.42 -4.98 -7.44
N ALA A 16 -6.28 -4.01 -6.52
CA ALA A 16 -6.83 -2.67 -6.71
C ALA A 16 -6.27 -1.97 -7.96
N ILE A 17 -4.98 -2.16 -8.28
CA ILE A 17 -4.36 -1.63 -9.51
C ILE A 17 -5.02 -2.21 -10.77
N LEU A 18 -5.38 -3.50 -10.76
CA LEU A 18 -6.08 -4.14 -11.90
C LEU A 18 -7.48 -3.57 -12.10
N PHE A 19 -8.18 -3.22 -11.02
CA PHE A 19 -9.54 -2.68 -11.07
C PHE A 19 -9.61 -1.15 -11.19
N LEU A 20 -8.48 -0.45 -11.12
CA LEU A 20 -8.40 1.02 -11.19
C LEU A 20 -9.19 1.65 -12.36
N PRO A 21 -9.14 1.12 -13.60
CA PRO A 21 -9.89 1.67 -14.73
C PRO A 21 -11.41 1.64 -14.54
N HIS A 22 -11.91 0.65 -13.79
CA HIS A 22 -13.33 0.46 -13.51
C HIS A 22 -13.81 1.38 -12.36
N ALA A 23 -12.90 1.90 -11.56
CA ALA A 23 -13.18 2.78 -10.41
C ALA A 23 -12.97 4.27 -10.74
N ARG A 24 -13.00 4.65 -12.03
CA ARG A 24 -12.65 6.01 -12.49
C ARG A 24 -13.45 7.12 -11.80
N SER A 25 -14.77 6.97 -11.68
CA SER A 25 -15.63 7.97 -11.02
C SER A 25 -15.27 8.18 -9.55
N LEU A 26 -14.90 7.09 -8.85
CA LEU A 26 -14.45 7.15 -7.47
C LEU A 26 -13.07 7.83 -7.37
N ILE A 27 -12.12 7.51 -8.24
CA ILE A 27 -10.79 8.15 -8.27
C ILE A 27 -10.91 9.66 -8.53
N GLU A 28 -11.76 10.05 -9.49
CA GLU A 28 -12.03 11.45 -9.82
C GLU A 28 -12.73 12.19 -8.66
N SER A 29 -13.53 11.51 -7.83
CA SER A 29 -14.11 12.10 -6.61
C SER A 29 -13.07 12.49 -5.54
N PHE A 30 -11.89 11.86 -5.56
CA PHE A 30 -10.73 12.25 -4.75
C PHE A 30 -9.86 13.34 -5.43
N GLY A 31 -10.31 13.90 -6.56
CA GLY A 31 -9.56 14.89 -7.33
C GLY A 31 -8.33 14.31 -8.04
N LEU A 32 -8.22 12.98 -8.13
CA LEU A 32 -7.08 12.31 -8.76
C LEU A 32 -7.37 12.02 -10.22
N THR A 33 -6.34 12.18 -11.06
CA THR A 33 -6.36 11.59 -12.40
C THR A 33 -6.03 10.10 -12.32
N LEU A 34 -6.48 9.32 -13.31
CA LEU A 34 -6.16 7.89 -13.38
C LEU A 34 -4.64 7.64 -13.37
N ARG A 35 -3.87 8.48 -14.07
CA ARG A 35 -2.40 8.44 -14.06
C ARG A 35 -1.83 8.67 -12.65
N ALA A 36 -2.33 9.67 -11.95
CA ALA A 36 -1.88 9.95 -10.57
C ALA A 36 -2.19 8.77 -9.64
N ALA A 37 -3.35 8.13 -9.79
CA ALA A 37 -3.72 6.95 -9.01
C ALA A 37 -2.75 5.78 -9.26
N TYR A 38 -2.37 5.49 -10.51
CA TYR A 38 -1.38 4.46 -10.83
C TYR A 38 -0.01 4.72 -10.22
N LEU A 39 0.39 5.99 -10.07
CA LEU A 39 1.66 6.37 -9.45
C LEU A 39 1.60 6.33 -7.91
N ALA A 40 0.46 6.72 -7.34
CA ALA A 40 0.28 6.84 -5.89
C ALA A 40 -0.02 5.50 -5.20
N LEU A 41 -0.82 4.62 -5.82
CA LEU A 41 -1.24 3.36 -5.18
C LEU A 41 -0.06 2.46 -4.76
N PRO A 42 1.01 2.29 -5.58
CA PRO A 42 2.20 1.53 -5.19
C PRO A 42 3.02 2.18 -4.07
N MET A 43 2.78 3.44 -3.70
CA MET A 43 3.43 4.04 -2.53
C MET A 43 2.91 3.44 -1.21
N ILE A 44 1.67 2.95 -1.20
CA ILE A 44 1.08 2.28 -0.03
C ILE A 44 1.92 1.08 0.41
N PRO A 45 2.22 0.06 -0.44
CA PRO A 45 3.07 -1.05 -0.04
C PRO A 45 4.48 -0.60 0.31
N ALA A 46 5.06 0.37 -0.39
CA ALA A 46 6.41 0.85 -0.09
C ALA A 46 6.51 1.43 1.34
N VAL A 47 5.59 2.31 1.72
CA VAL A 47 5.56 2.93 3.05
C VAL A 47 5.24 1.89 4.13
N LEU A 48 4.26 1.02 3.89
CA LEU A 48 3.89 -0.03 4.86
C LEU A 48 5.05 -0.98 5.12
N LEU A 49 5.72 -1.48 4.08
CA LEU A 49 6.85 -2.39 4.21
C LEU A 49 8.04 -1.70 4.89
N GLY A 50 8.36 -0.46 4.52
CA GLY A 50 9.42 0.31 5.16
C GLY A 50 9.16 0.56 6.65
N ALA A 51 7.96 1.05 7.00
CA ALA A 51 7.58 1.31 8.38
C ALA A 51 7.59 0.03 9.24
N THR A 52 7.13 -1.08 8.67
CA THR A 52 7.07 -2.37 9.37
C THR A 52 8.45 -3.00 9.54
N ALA A 53 9.37 -2.79 8.59
CA ALA A 53 10.77 -3.17 8.74
C ALA A 53 11.45 -2.39 9.89
N VAL A 54 11.24 -1.07 9.97
CA VAL A 54 11.76 -0.25 11.08
C VAL A 54 11.18 -0.72 12.42
N TRP A 55 9.86 -0.94 12.49
CA TRP A 55 9.20 -1.46 13.68
C TRP A 55 9.79 -2.82 14.11
N ALA A 56 9.96 -3.75 13.17
CA ALA A 56 10.52 -5.07 13.44
C ALA A 56 11.95 -4.96 13.98
N ALA A 57 12.77 -4.09 13.39
CA ALA A 57 14.14 -3.86 13.83
C ALA A 57 14.21 -3.23 15.24
N VAL A 58 13.37 -2.24 15.55
CA VAL A 58 13.28 -1.65 16.89
C VAL A 58 12.86 -2.68 17.92
N ARG A 59 11.84 -3.48 17.60
CA ARG A 59 11.29 -4.48 18.52
C ARG A 59 12.26 -5.63 18.80
N ALA A 60 13.04 -6.04 17.80
CA ALA A 60 14.08 -7.05 17.98
C ALA A 60 15.11 -6.61 19.02
N ARG A 61 15.60 -5.36 18.93
CA ARG A 61 16.59 -4.81 19.89
C ARG A 61 16.06 -4.68 21.32
N THR A 62 14.76 -4.46 21.51
CA THR A 62 14.16 -4.36 22.85
C THR A 62 13.84 -5.72 23.48
N ALA A 63 13.92 -6.80 22.70
CA ALA A 63 13.61 -8.15 23.17
C ALA A 63 14.87 -8.92 23.63
N GLU A 64 16.05 -8.39 23.35
CA GLU A 64 17.35 -8.82 23.90
C GLU A 64 17.62 -8.16 25.26
#